data_AF-A0A371Y9J9-F1
#
_entry.id   AF-A0A371Y9J9-F1
#
_cell.length_a   1.000
_cell.length_b   1.000
_cell.length_c   1.000
_cell.angle_alpha   90.00
_cell.angle_beta   90.00
_cell.angle_gamma   90.00
#
_symmetry.space_group_name_H-M   'P 1'
#
loop_
_entity.id
_entity.type
_entity.pdbx_description
1 polymer ?
#
loop_
_entity_poly.entity_id
_entity_poly.type
_entity_poly.pdbx_seq_one_letter_code
_entity_poly.pdbx_strand_id
1 'polypeptide(L)' 'MVHSSRKTVTEVAREIGVGPEGLRNWVKQAKIDCGEGPAGALTTAEREELVRLRRKVREQEATIEVLGKATAFFAQQKTK' A
#
# COMPACT_ATOMS: atom_id res chain seq x y z
N MET A 1 20.85 14.38 -4.73
CA MET A 1 20.27 13.12 -5.25
C MET A 1 20.19 13.22 -6.78
N VAL A 2 20.36 12.10 -7.49
CA VAL A 2 20.86 11.99 -8.88
C VAL A 2 20.14 12.88 -9.91
N HIS A 3 20.78 13.98 -10.28
CA HIS A 3 20.56 14.71 -11.54
C HIS A 3 21.93 14.97 -12.19
N SER A 4 22.67 13.91 -12.55
CA SER A 4 23.95 14.08 -13.24
C SER A 4 24.33 12.92 -14.16
N SER A 5 23.35 12.33 -14.83
CA SER A 5 23.62 11.53 -16.00
C SER A 5 22.90 12.16 -17.18
N ARG A 6 23.64 12.53 -18.24
CA ARG A 6 23.03 12.92 -19.53
C ARG A 6 22.34 11.73 -20.21
N LYS A 7 22.32 10.56 -19.57
CA LYS A 7 21.71 9.34 -20.07
C LYS A 7 20.21 9.36 -19.83
N THR A 8 19.47 8.94 -20.84
CA THR A 8 18.04 8.69 -20.80
C THR A 8 17.73 7.51 -19.86
N VAL A 9 16.50 7.44 -19.35
CA VAL A 9 16.04 6.30 -18.53
C VAL A 9 16.20 4.97 -19.28
N THR A 10 16.09 4.97 -20.60
CA THR A 10 16.26 3.77 -21.43
C THR A 10 17.72 3.29 -21.45
N GLU A 11 18.69 4.21 -21.54
CA GLU A 11 20.12 3.87 -21.49
C GLU A 11 20.50 3.33 -20.11
N VAL A 12 20.05 3.99 -19.03
CA VAL A 12 20.28 3.51 -17.67
C VAL A 12 19.63 2.14 -17.44
N ALA A 13 18.40 1.93 -17.93
CA ALA A 13 17.70 0.65 -17.82
C ALA A 13 18.49 -0.48 -18.52
N ARG A 14 19.04 -0.20 -19.71
CA ARG A 14 19.88 -1.16 -20.44
C ARG A 14 21.18 -1.48 -19.71
N GLU A 15 21.82 -0.48 -19.10
CA GLU A 15 23.07 -0.65 -18.35
C GLU A 15 22.89 -1.51 -17.10
N ILE A 16 21.75 -1.40 -16.41
CA ILE A 16 21.48 -2.15 -15.18
C ILE A 16 20.61 -3.40 -15.41
N GLY A 17 20.29 -3.73 -16.68
CA GLY A 17 19.57 -4.94 -17.05
C GLY A 17 18.10 -4.98 -16.64
N VAL A 18 17.43 -3.83 -16.49
CA VAL A 18 16.00 -3.76 -16.14
C VAL A 18 15.14 -3.29 -17.31
N GLY A 19 13.84 -3.59 -17.25
CA GLY A 19 12.88 -3.05 -18.21
C GLY A 19 12.81 -1.51 -18.11
N PRO A 20 12.86 -0.77 -19.24
CA PRO A 20 12.79 0.69 -19.23
C PRO A 20 11.53 1.26 -18.56
N GLU A 21 10.39 0.59 -18.71
CA GLU A 21 9.13 1.00 -18.08
C GLU A 21 9.15 0.80 -16.57
N GLY A 22 9.71 -0.32 -16.09
CA GLY A 22 9.90 -0.58 -14.67
C GLY A 22 10.76 0.48 -14.01
N LEU A 23 11.88 0.85 -14.66
CA LEU A 23 12.74 1.92 -14.15
C LEU A 23 12.04 3.29 -14.15
N ARG A 24 11.27 3.62 -15.19
CA ARG A 24 10.47 4.86 -15.22
C ARG A 24 9.47 4.91 -14.06
N ASN A 25 8.81 3.80 -13.77
CA ASN A 25 7.86 3.70 -12.67
C ASN A 25 8.54 3.86 -11.31
N TRP A 26 9.71 3.24 -11.10
CA TRP A 26 10.49 3.42 -9.88
C TRP A 26 10.98 4.86 -9.70
N VAL A 27 11.47 5.50 -10.76
CA VAL A 27 11.85 6.92 -10.70
C VAL A 27 10.64 7.80 -10.36
N LYS A 28 9.48 7.53 -10.97
CA LYS A 28 8.23 8.25 -10.65
C LYS A 28 7.83 8.06 -9.18
N GLN A 29 7.88 6.83 -8.67
CA GLN A 29 7.55 6.56 -7.27
C GLN A 29 8.54 7.22 -6.31
N ALA A 30 9.84 7.18 -6.63
CA ALA A 30 10.86 7.86 -5.82
C ALA A 30 10.63 9.37 -5.73
N LYS A 31 10.21 10.02 -6.83
CA LYS A 31 9.79 11.43 -6.80
C LYS A 31 8.59 11.66 -5.88
N ILE A 32 7.59 10.78 -5.94
CA ILE A 32 6.43 10.85 -5.05
C ILE A 32 6.86 10.69 -3.58
N ASP A 33 7.75 9.74 -3.30
CA ASP A 33 8.30 9.48 -1.96
C ASP A 33 9.13 10.67 -1.43
N CYS A 34 9.72 11.47 -2.32
CA CYS A 34 10.39 12.74 -2.00
C CYS A 34 9.45 13.96 -1.90
N GLY A 35 8.14 13.78 -2.08
CA GLY A 35 7.16 14.87 -2.00
C GLY A 35 6.95 15.66 -3.30
N GLU A 36 7.53 15.22 -4.42
CA GLU A 36 7.36 15.83 -5.75
C GLU A 36 6.20 15.17 -6.55
N GLY A 37 5.33 14.43 -5.86
CA GLY A 37 4.18 13.76 -6.45
C GLY A 37 3.03 14.72 -6.78
N PRO A 38 2.15 14.36 -7.73
CA PRO A 38 0.89 15.09 -7.91
C PRO A 38 0.01 14.96 -6.66
N ALA A 39 -0.93 15.89 -6.48
CA ALA A 39 -1.87 15.87 -5.36
C ALA A 39 -2.61 14.52 -5.28
N GLY A 40 -2.65 13.93 -4.09
CA GLY A 40 -3.26 12.62 -3.83
C GLY A 40 -2.41 11.41 -4.21
N ALA A 41 -1.19 11.60 -4.72
CA ALA A 41 -0.26 10.49 -4.90
C ALA A 41 0.26 10.01 -3.54
N LEU A 42 0.00 8.75 -3.21
CA LEU A 42 0.54 8.13 -2.01
C LEU A 42 2.02 7.81 -2.19
N THR A 43 2.80 8.06 -1.16
CA THR A 43 4.14 7.48 -0.99
C THR A 43 4.06 5.96 -0.85
N THR A 44 5.19 5.29 -1.03
CA THR A 44 5.30 3.84 -0.84
C THR A 44 4.86 3.45 0.59
N ALA A 45 5.32 4.19 1.60
CA ALA A 45 4.96 3.96 2.99
C ALA A 45 3.46 4.16 3.28
N GLU A 46 2.83 5.20 2.71
CA GLU A 46 1.39 5.42 2.86
C GLU A 46 0.56 4.32 2.20
N ARG A 47 0.99 3.80 1.04
CA ARG A 47 0.31 2.66 0.39
C ARG A 47 0.39 1.41 1.26
N GLU A 48 1.56 1.10 1.79
CA GLU A 48 1.78 -0.05 2.67
C GLU A 48 0.91 0.04 3.93
N GLU A 49 0.88 1.21 4.55
CA GLU A 49 0.06 1.45 5.73
C GLU A 49 -1.44 1.32 5.41
N LEU A 50 -1.88 1.84 4.27
CA LEU A 50 -3.27 1.70 3.83
C LEU A 50 -3.67 0.23 3.64
N VAL A 51 -2.79 -0.59 3.06
CA VAL A 51 -3.02 -2.03 2.91
C VAL A 51 -3.09 -2.71 4.28
N ARG A 52 -2.17 -2.39 5.19
CA ARG A 52 -2.14 -2.93 6.55
C ARG A 52 -3.42 -2.59 7.31
N LEU A 53 -3.86 -1.33 7.25
CA LEU A 53 -5.09 -0.87 7.90
C LEU A 53 -6.32 -1.54 7.32
N ARG A 54 -6.43 -1.66 5.99
CA ARG A 54 -7.54 -2.38 5.34
C ARG A 54 -7.62 -3.84 5.78
N ARG A 55 -6.48 -4.50 5.94
CA ARG A 55 -6.42 -5.85 6.47
C ARG A 55 -6.90 -5.89 7.93
N LYS A 56 -6.40 -5.00 8.77
CA LYS A 56 -6.79 -4.92 10.18
C LYS A 56 -8.29 -4.67 10.35
N VAL A 57 -8.88 -3.79 9.55
CA VAL A 57 -10.33 -3.52 9.58
C VAL A 57 -11.13 -4.80 9.29
N ARG A 58 -10.75 -5.57 8.25
CA ARG A 58 -11.43 -6.84 7.94
C ARG A 58 -11.33 -7.85 9.08
N GLU A 59 -10.15 -7.96 9.70
CA GLU A 59 -9.93 -8.85 10.85
C GLU A 59 -10.78 -8.43 12.06
N GLN A 60 -10.90 -7.12 12.30
CA GLN A 60 -11.75 -6.56 13.35
C GLN A 60 -13.24 -6.80 13.08
N GLU A 61 -13.71 -6.58 11.86
CA GLU A 61 -15.09 -6.83 11.45
C GLU A 61 -15.47 -8.30 11.65
N ALA A 62 -14.61 -9.23 11.22
CA ALA A 62 -14.83 -10.66 11.44
C ALA A 62 -14.89 -11.02 12.94
N THR A 63 -14.04 -10.40 13.76
CA THR A 63 -14.05 -10.60 15.22
C THR A 63 -15.34 -10.09 15.84
N ILE A 64 -15.78 -8.89 15.45
CA ILE A 64 -17.03 -8.28 15.92
C ILE A 64 -18.23 -9.18 15.55
N GLU A 65 -18.25 -9.73 14.35
CA GLU A 65 -19.30 -10.65 13.91
C GLU A 65 -19.40 -11.89 14.80
N VAL A 66 -18.27 -12.53 15.09
CA VAL A 66 -18.22 -13.72 15.96
C VAL A 66 -18.69 -13.39 17.38
N LEU A 67 -18.22 -12.27 17.93
CA LEU A 67 -18.63 -11.82 19.27
C LEU A 67 -20.12 -11.48 19.32
N GLY A 68 -20.66 -10.86 18.25
CA GLY A 68 -22.09 -10.58 18.12
C GLY A 68 -22.92 -11.87 18.12
N LYS A 69 -22.52 -12.87 17.33
CA LYS A 69 -23.16 -14.19 17.29
C LYS A 69 -23.12 -14.89 18.65
N ALA A 70 -21.97 -14.88 19.32
CA ALA A 70 -21.81 -15.47 20.65
C ALA A 70 -22.73 -14.78 21.68
N THR A 71 -22.74 -13.45 21.68
CA THR A 71 -23.59 -12.65 22.59
C THR A 71 -25.07 -12.96 22.38
N ALA A 72 -25.52 -13.01 21.12
CA ALA A 72 -26.91 -13.37 20.78
C ALA A 72 -27.27 -14.79 21.24
N PHE A 73 -26.37 -15.77 21.04
CA PHE A 73 -26.57 -17.13 21.51
C PHE A 73 -26.73 -17.20 23.04
N PHE A 74 -25.85 -16.56 23.80
CA PHE A 74 -25.92 -16.56 25.26
C PHE A 74 -27.13 -15.81 25.80
N ALA A 75 -27.56 -14.72 25.16
CA ALA A 75 -28.77 -14.00 25.53
C ALA A 75 -30.02 -14.90 25.40
N GLN A 76 -30.13 -15.66 24.30
CA GLN A 76 -31.24 -16.61 24.08
C GLN A 76 -31.24 -17.76 25.10
N GLN A 77 -30.08 -18.26 25.50
CA GLN A 77 -30.01 -19.31 26.54
C GLN A 77 -30.46 -18.82 27.91
N LYS A 78 -30.16 -17.57 28.28
CA LYS A 78 -30.58 -17.00 29.58
C LYS A 78 -32.08 -16.76 29.70
N THR A 79 -32.81 -16.71 28.58
CA THR A 79 -34.27 -16.50 28.56
C THR A 79 -35.07 -17.80 28.53
N LYS A 80 -34.41 -18.96 28.41
CA LYS A 80 -35.00 -20.29 28.63
C LYS A 80 -34.92 -20.69 30.10
#